data_AF-A0A1B7NFV4-F1
#
_entry.id   AF-A0A1B7NFV4-F1
#
_cell.length_a   1.000
_cell.length_b   1.000
_cell.length_c   1.000
_cell.angle_alpha   90.00
_cell.angle_beta   90.00
_cell.angle_gamma   90.00
#
_symmetry.space_group_name_H-M   'P 1'
#
loop_
_entity.id
_entity.type
_entity.pdbx_description
1 polymer ?
#
loop_
_entity_poly.entity_id
_entity_poly.type
_entity_poly.pdbx_seq_one_letter_code
_entity_poly.pdbx_strand_id
1 'polypeptide(L)'
;TINSRFTICKERNYGVDFQYDDVVKSREERKKMLAGDCECCRDYYEAVGPLPKPLQQPLWRSPSSTPTKKRRFSFDSLPDCKENHEEIEHHKQEISRHRHHWYRAKTPPGYWDIGFPDTQETSDINQRAARMYARKLEEVNNEVRWVNFPVFFSHVTHDIA
;
A
#
# COMPACT_ATOMS: atom_id res chain seq x y z
N THR A 1 12.70 -6.14 -21.34
CA THR A 1 12.36 -5.19 -20.25
C THR A 1 11.18 -5.75 -19.45
N ILE A 2 10.77 -5.18 -18.31
CA ILE A 2 9.63 -5.73 -17.53
C ILE A 2 8.37 -5.80 -18.40
N ASN A 3 8.08 -4.75 -19.15
CA ASN A 3 6.94 -4.67 -20.07
C ASN A 3 7.01 -5.63 -21.27
N SER A 4 8.14 -6.33 -21.48
CA SER A 4 8.24 -7.37 -22.52
C SER A 4 7.97 -8.78 -21.98
N ARG A 5 7.84 -8.94 -20.65
CA ARG A 5 7.57 -10.22 -19.98
C ARG A 5 6.19 -10.24 -19.32
N PHE A 6 5.66 -9.06 -18.98
CA PHE A 6 4.43 -8.90 -18.25
C PHE A 6 3.56 -7.82 -18.88
N THR A 7 2.24 -8.05 -18.86
CA THR A 7 1.22 -7.13 -19.36
C THR A 7 0.25 -6.77 -18.25
N ILE A 8 -0.32 -5.57 -18.31
CA ILE A 8 -1.36 -5.13 -17.37
C ILE A 8 -2.70 -5.75 -17.76
N CYS A 9 -3.42 -6.30 -16.78
CA CYS A 9 -4.75 -6.87 -16.94
C CYS A 9 -5.79 -5.79 -17.24
N LYS A 10 -6.29 -5.73 -18.48
CA LYS A 10 -7.32 -4.77 -18.91
C LYS A 10 -8.57 -4.81 -18.03
N GLU A 11 -9.07 -6.01 -17.70
CA GLU A 11 -10.30 -6.18 -16.92
C GLU A 11 -10.25 -5.51 -15.55
N ARG A 12 -9.08 -5.55 -14.90
CA ARG A 12 -8.89 -4.94 -13.58
C ARG A 12 -8.52 -3.46 -13.69
N ASN A 13 -7.87 -3.06 -14.79
CA ASN A 13 -7.39 -1.70 -15.04
C ASN A 13 -8.33 -0.91 -15.98
N TYR A 14 -9.65 -0.99 -15.74
CA TYR A 14 -10.67 -0.19 -16.45
C TYR A 14 -10.62 -0.29 -17.99
N GLY A 15 -10.19 -1.43 -18.53
CA GLY A 15 -10.11 -1.71 -19.95
C GLY A 15 -8.81 -1.30 -20.64
N VAL A 16 -7.86 -0.69 -19.92
CA VAL A 16 -6.58 -0.23 -20.50
C VAL A 16 -5.38 -1.10 -20.07
N ASP A 17 -4.41 -1.27 -20.96
CA ASP A 17 -3.19 -2.08 -20.78
C ASP A 17 -1.95 -1.27 -20.37
N PHE A 18 -2.13 0.00 -20.03
CA PHE A 18 -1.05 0.87 -19.58
C PHE A 18 -1.34 1.47 -18.21
N GLN A 19 -0.26 1.81 -17.50
CA GLN A 19 -0.30 2.50 -16.22
C GLN A 19 -0.67 3.98 -16.46
N TYR A 20 -1.61 4.52 -15.68
CA TYR A 20 -2.00 5.92 -15.74
C TYR A 20 -2.30 6.47 -14.33
N ASP A 21 -2.32 7.79 -14.22
CA ASP A 21 -2.73 8.51 -13.00
C ASP A 21 -3.91 9.42 -13.36
N ASP A 22 -4.95 9.44 -12.52
CA ASP A 22 -6.16 10.22 -12.75
C ASP A 22 -6.66 10.83 -11.44
N VAL A 23 -7.35 11.97 -11.55
CA VAL A 23 -7.86 12.72 -10.41
C VAL A 23 -9.23 12.18 -10.02
N VAL A 24 -9.25 11.27 -9.06
CA VAL A 24 -10.47 10.70 -8.49
C VAL A 24 -11.16 11.71 -7.57
N LYS A 25 -12.39 12.09 -7.90
CA LYS A 25 -13.22 12.99 -7.08
C LYS A 25 -14.17 12.26 -6.14
N SER A 26 -14.62 11.04 -6.50
CA SER A 26 -15.58 10.30 -5.68
C SER A 26 -14.91 9.68 -4.45
N ARG A 27 -15.63 9.63 -3.33
CA ARG A 27 -15.10 9.07 -2.09
C ARG A 27 -14.97 7.56 -2.20
N GLU A 28 -15.93 6.91 -2.86
CA GLU A 28 -16.04 5.47 -3.02
C GLU A 28 -14.91 4.92 -3.90
N GLU A 29 -14.59 5.57 -5.03
CA GLU A 29 -13.47 5.16 -5.87
C GLU A 29 -12.14 5.42 -5.17
N ARG A 30 -12.02 6.55 -4.45
CA ARG A 30 -10.82 6.86 -3.68
C ARG A 30 -10.53 5.80 -2.61
N LYS A 31 -11.54 5.17 -2.01
CA LYS A 31 -11.35 4.05 -1.07
C LYS A 31 -10.75 2.80 -1.71
N LYS A 32 -10.96 2.60 -3.02
CA LYS A 32 -10.40 1.46 -3.78
C LYS A 32 -8.91 1.65 -4.11
N MET A 33 -8.41 2.89 -4.03
CA MET A 33 -6.99 3.20 -4.25
C MET A 33 -6.13 2.72 -3.09
N LEU A 34 -4.89 2.36 -3.39
CA LEU A 34 -3.90 1.94 -2.41
C LEU A 34 -3.48 3.14 -1.57
N ALA A 35 -3.51 2.99 -0.25
CA ALA A 35 -2.95 3.97 0.66
C ALA A 35 -1.43 3.89 0.66
N GLY A 36 -0.80 5.03 0.45
CA GLY A 36 0.63 5.21 0.67
C GLY A 36 0.90 6.01 1.93
N ASP A 37 2.16 6.03 2.31
CA ASP A 37 2.76 6.90 3.30
C ASP A 37 3.83 7.77 2.63
N CYS A 38 3.93 9.03 3.08
CA CYS A 38 5.12 9.85 2.86
C CYS A 38 6.01 9.77 4.09
N GLU A 39 7.23 10.29 4.01
CA GLU A 39 8.20 10.31 5.12
C GLU A 39 7.58 10.86 6.41
N CYS A 40 6.78 11.93 6.34
CA CYS A 40 6.12 12.50 7.51
C CYS A 40 4.97 11.65 8.06
N CYS A 41 4.28 10.89 7.21
CA CYS A 41 3.13 10.07 7.64
C CYS A 41 3.58 8.71 8.19
N ARG A 42 4.74 8.21 7.77
CA ARG A 42 5.28 6.93 8.24
C ARG A 42 5.47 6.93 9.75
N ASP A 43 6.19 7.91 10.26
CA ASP A 43 6.49 8.06 11.69
C ASP A 43 5.20 8.18 12.52
N TYR A 44 4.18 8.83 11.96
CA TYR A 44 2.86 8.92 12.59
C TYR A 44 2.20 7.55 12.75
N TYR A 45 2.19 6.72 11.71
CA TYR A 45 1.57 5.40 11.77
C TYR A 45 2.34 4.44 12.68
N GLU A 46 3.67 4.50 12.67
CA GLU A 46 4.52 3.73 13.59
C GLU A 46 4.27 4.14 15.05
N ALA A 47 4.17 5.44 15.34
CA ALA A 47 3.94 5.92 16.70
C ALA A 47 2.52 5.66 17.22
N VAL A 48 1.49 5.78 16.37
CA VAL A 48 0.09 5.57 16.77
C VAL A 48 -0.28 4.10 16.81
N GLY A 49 0.30 3.28 15.94
CA GLY A 49 -0.01 1.85 15.83
C GLY A 49 -1.38 1.58 15.20
N PRO A 50 -2.09 0.52 15.59
CA PRO A 50 -3.35 0.11 14.96
C PRO A 50 -4.52 1.07 15.27
N LEU A 51 -5.52 1.12 14.38
CA LEU A 51 -6.73 1.92 14.61
C LEU A 51 -7.48 1.42 15.86
N PRO A 52 -7.83 2.32 16.80
CA PRO A 52 -8.73 1.94 17.88
C PRO A 52 -10.10 1.58 17.30
N LYS A 53 -10.77 0.61 17.94
CA LYS A 53 -12.12 0.21 17.56
C LYS A 53 -13.05 1.44 17.57
N PRO A 54 -13.85 1.67 16.51
CA PRO A 54 -14.70 2.84 16.42
C PRO A 54 -15.65 2.89 17.61
N LEU A 55 -15.65 4.03 18.31
CA LEU A 55 -16.56 4.26 19.42
C LEU A 55 -18.00 4.24 18.88
N GLN A 56 -18.92 3.64 19.65
CA GLN A 56 -20.34 3.69 19.33
C GLN A 56 -20.77 5.14 19.20
N GLN A 57 -21.32 5.49 18.04
CA GLN A 57 -21.86 6.82 17.79
C GLN A 57 -22.88 7.17 18.89
N PRO A 58 -22.91 8.43 19.36
CA PRO A 58 -23.84 8.82 20.40
C PRO A 58 -25.26 8.52 19.92
N LEU A 59 -26.02 7.82 20.75
CA LEU A 59 -27.42 7.55 20.48
C LEU A 59 -28.16 8.88 20.60
N TRP A 60 -28.52 9.49 19.46
CA TRP A 60 -29.29 10.73 19.41
C TRP A 60 -30.69 10.59 20.04
N ARG A 61 -31.17 9.34 20.19
CA ARG A 61 -32.41 9.01 20.89
C ARG A 61 -32.12 7.98 21.98
N SER A 62 -32.75 8.18 23.14
CA SER A 62 -32.72 7.22 24.23
C SER A 62 -33.27 5.87 23.75
N PRO A 63 -32.57 4.75 23.97
CA PRO A 63 -33.12 3.42 23.69
C PRO A 63 -34.37 3.19 24.53
N SER A 64 -35.37 2.48 23.99
CA SER A 64 -36.66 2.23 24.68
C SER A 64 -36.55 1.32 25.91
N SER A 65 -35.38 0.74 26.15
CA SER A 65 -35.08 -0.12 27.29
C SER A 65 -33.66 0.13 27.79
N THR A 66 -33.50 0.22 29.11
CA THR A 66 -32.20 0.29 29.79
C THR A 66 -31.50 -1.08 29.73
N PRO A 67 -30.32 -1.20 29.08
CA PRO A 67 -29.58 -2.45 29.07
C PRO A 67 -29.07 -2.78 30.49
N THR A 68 -29.49 -3.91 31.04
CA THR A 68 -29.02 -4.39 32.35
C THR A 68 -27.53 -4.75 32.25
N LYS A 69 -26.70 -4.00 32.99
CA LYS A 69 -25.23 -4.05 32.92
C LYS A 69 -24.70 -5.41 33.40
N LYS A 70 -24.29 -6.30 32.49
CA LYS A 70 -23.48 -7.47 32.87
C LYS A 70 -22.07 -6.99 33.24
N ARG A 71 -21.74 -7.04 34.54
CA ARG A 71 -20.40 -6.75 35.04
C ARG A 71 -19.45 -7.88 34.62
N ARG A 72 -18.50 -7.58 33.73
CA ARG A 72 -17.19 -8.24 33.70
C ARG A 72 -16.13 -7.19 33.36
N PHE A 73 -15.29 -6.87 34.33
CA PHE A 73 -14.05 -6.15 34.14
C PHE A 73 -13.00 -7.00 34.88
N SER A 74 -12.27 -7.85 34.15
CA SER A 74 -11.00 -8.39 34.63
C SER A 74 -9.93 -7.42 34.17
N PHE A 75 -9.19 -6.88 35.14
CA PHE A 75 -8.16 -5.84 35.00
C PHE A 75 -6.84 -6.35 34.40
N ASP A 76 -6.76 -7.63 34.01
CA ASP A 76 -5.49 -8.28 33.71
C ASP A 76 -5.45 -8.80 32.27
N SER A 77 -5.16 -7.90 31.34
CA SER A 77 -4.71 -8.21 29.96
C SER A 77 -4.14 -6.93 29.36
N LEU A 78 -2.92 -6.57 29.77
CA LEU A 78 -2.09 -5.67 28.97
C LEU A 78 -1.89 -6.33 27.60
N PRO A 79 -2.25 -5.67 26.48
CA PRO A 79 -1.90 -6.18 25.16
C PRO A 79 -0.38 -6.22 25.05
N ASP A 80 0.14 -7.42 24.80
CA ASP A 80 1.50 -7.66 24.36
C ASP A 80 1.79 -6.74 23.16
N CYS A 81 2.76 -5.85 23.31
CA CYS A 81 3.13 -4.78 22.38
C CYS A 81 3.88 -5.31 21.15
N LYS A 82 3.33 -6.34 20.51
CA LYS A 82 3.81 -6.79 19.20
C LYS A 82 3.12 -5.94 18.15
N GLU A 83 3.88 -5.04 17.53
CA GLU A 83 3.49 -4.28 16.36
C GLU A 83 2.92 -5.22 15.29
N ASN A 84 1.60 -5.32 15.23
CA ASN A 84 0.95 -6.11 14.20
C ASN A 84 0.95 -5.26 12.93
N HIS A 85 2.04 -5.34 12.15
CA HIS A 85 2.26 -4.55 10.93
C HIS A 85 1.02 -4.57 10.00
N GLU A 86 0.30 -5.69 9.95
CA GLU A 86 -0.95 -5.83 9.20
C GLU A 86 -2.06 -4.87 9.68
N GLU A 87 -2.18 -4.66 11.00
CA GLU A 87 -3.16 -3.73 11.58
C GLU A 87 -2.76 -2.27 11.32
N ILE A 88 -1.46 -1.97 11.27
CA ILE A 88 -0.94 -0.66 10.90
C ILE A 88 -1.20 -0.41 9.40
N GLU A 89 -1.01 -1.40 8.55
CA GLU A 89 -1.34 -1.31 7.12
C GLU A 89 -2.86 -1.14 6.90
N HIS A 90 -3.70 -1.82 7.69
CA HIS A 90 -5.14 -1.60 7.68
C HIS A 90 -5.49 -0.17 8.12
N HIS A 91 -4.86 0.32 9.19
CA HIS A 91 -5.00 1.70 9.64
C HIS A 91 -4.65 2.69 8.53
N LYS A 92 -3.51 2.50 7.88
CA LYS A 92 -3.08 3.29 6.72
C LYS A 92 -4.12 3.26 5.61
N GLN A 93 -4.63 2.06 5.26
CA GLN A 93 -5.65 1.89 4.22
C GLN A 93 -6.96 2.60 4.53
N GLU A 94 -7.36 2.71 5.80
CA GLU A 94 -8.60 3.37 6.19
C GLU A 94 -8.49 4.89 6.20
N ILE A 95 -7.43 5.47 6.78
CA ILE A 95 -7.40 6.93 7.03
C ILE A 95 -6.45 7.71 6.13
N SER A 96 -5.55 7.07 5.37
CA SER A 96 -4.51 7.81 4.65
C SER A 96 -5.08 8.77 3.61
N ARG A 97 -4.50 9.97 3.59
CA ARG A 97 -4.72 10.99 2.56
C ARG A 97 -3.84 10.77 1.34
N HIS A 98 -2.77 9.99 1.43
CA HIS A 98 -1.92 9.67 0.29
C HIS A 98 -2.46 8.39 -0.33
N ARG A 99 -3.00 8.50 -1.55
CA ARG A 99 -3.60 7.37 -2.25
C ARG A 99 -3.20 7.40 -3.71
N HIS A 100 -3.05 6.22 -4.29
CA HIS A 100 -2.63 6.02 -5.67
C HIS A 100 -3.18 4.70 -6.22
N HIS A 101 -3.46 4.65 -7.52
CA HIS A 101 -3.74 3.40 -8.22
C HIS A 101 -2.46 2.59 -8.44
N TRP A 102 -1.36 3.30 -8.65
CA TRP A 102 -0.07 2.72 -8.97
C TRP A 102 1.04 3.41 -8.20
N TYR A 103 1.99 2.64 -7.69
CA TYR A 103 3.20 3.19 -7.09
C TYR A 103 3.98 4.01 -8.14
N ARG A 104 4.48 5.17 -7.71
CA ARG A 104 5.36 5.99 -8.55
C ARG A 104 6.68 5.25 -8.77
N ALA A 105 7.27 5.44 -9.95
CA ALA A 105 8.59 4.90 -10.23
C ALA A 105 9.62 5.47 -9.24
N LYS A 106 10.45 4.60 -8.68
CA LYS A 106 11.57 5.01 -7.82
C LYS A 106 12.58 5.78 -8.69
N THR A 107 13.09 6.89 -8.17
CA THR A 107 14.11 7.68 -8.85
C THR A 107 15.38 6.85 -9.06
N PRO A 108 15.94 6.76 -10.28
CA PRO A 108 17.16 6.02 -10.55
C PRO A 108 18.34 6.48 -9.67
N PRO A 109 19.31 5.59 -9.35
CA PRO A 109 20.48 5.98 -8.57
C PRO A 109 21.28 7.05 -9.31
N GLY A 110 21.63 8.15 -8.62
CA GLY A 110 22.43 9.25 -9.15
C GLY A 110 21.69 10.22 -10.08
N TYR A 111 20.37 10.11 -10.23
CA TYR A 111 19.60 10.99 -11.14
C TYR A 111 19.69 12.49 -10.81
N TRP A 112 19.82 12.84 -9.52
CA TRP A 112 19.92 14.23 -9.05
C TRP A 112 21.36 14.69 -8.82
N ASP A 113 22.35 13.84 -9.10
CA ASP A 113 23.75 14.19 -8.92
C ASP A 113 24.16 15.10 -10.10
N ILE A 114 24.32 16.39 -9.81
CA ILE A 114 24.63 17.40 -10.82
C ILE A 114 26.13 17.31 -11.13
N GLY A 115 26.48 16.47 -12.10
CA GLY A 115 27.85 16.26 -12.57
C GLY A 115 27.97 15.08 -13.52
N PHE A 116 29.10 14.97 -14.23
CA PHE A 116 29.41 13.75 -14.97
C PHE A 116 30.11 12.79 -14.01
N PRO A 117 29.57 11.58 -13.78
CA PRO A 117 30.22 10.60 -12.92
C PRO A 117 31.57 10.21 -13.53
N ASP A 118 32.54 9.90 -12.67
CA ASP A 118 33.76 9.27 -13.15
C ASP A 118 33.49 7.83 -13.65
N THR A 119 34.51 7.16 -14.19
CA THR A 119 34.35 5.80 -14.72
C THR A 119 34.00 4.76 -13.65
N GLN A 120 34.47 4.92 -12.42
CA GLN A 120 34.20 4.02 -11.31
C GLN A 120 32.78 4.24 -10.76
N GLU A 121 32.41 5.49 -10.54
CA GLU A 121 31.07 5.93 -10.14
C GLU A 121 30.01 5.49 -11.15
N THR A 122 30.31 5.58 -12.44
CA THR A 122 29.42 5.09 -13.51
C THR A 122 29.16 3.59 -13.37
N SER A 123 30.20 2.79 -13.11
CA SER A 123 30.06 1.35 -12.85
C SER A 123 29.16 1.11 -11.63
N ASP A 124 29.39 1.84 -10.54
CA ASP A 124 28.63 1.66 -9.30
C ASP A 124 27.17 2.10 -9.44
N ILE A 125 26.90 3.17 -10.19
CA ILE A 125 25.54 3.60 -10.56
C ILE A 125 24.84 2.51 -11.39
N ASN A 126 25.53 1.96 -12.40
CA ASN A 126 24.98 0.88 -13.24
C ASN A 126 24.68 -0.38 -12.43
N GLN A 127 25.56 -0.77 -11.51
CA GLN A 127 25.32 -1.90 -10.61
C GLN A 127 24.12 -1.65 -9.69
N ARG A 128 24.00 -0.45 -9.09
CA ARG A 128 22.84 -0.07 -8.28
C ARG A 128 21.55 -0.06 -9.08
N ALA A 129 21.59 0.42 -10.33
CA ALA A 129 20.44 0.42 -11.24
C ALA A 129 20.01 -1.02 -11.58
N ALA A 130 20.97 -1.92 -11.83
CA ALA A 130 20.69 -3.34 -12.05
C ALA A 130 20.02 -3.99 -10.83
N ARG A 131 20.51 -3.73 -9.62
CA ARG A 131 19.87 -4.22 -8.36
C ARG A 131 18.45 -3.66 -8.19
N MET A 132 18.25 -2.37 -8.48
CA MET A 132 16.92 -1.76 -8.42
C MET A 132 15.95 -2.42 -9.41
N TYR A 133 16.40 -2.68 -10.63
CA TYR A 133 15.61 -3.36 -11.66
C TYR A 133 15.29 -4.81 -11.26
N ALA A 134 16.25 -5.55 -10.71
CA ALA A 134 16.04 -6.91 -10.21
C ALA A 134 14.96 -6.95 -9.13
N ARG A 135 15.03 -6.04 -8.14
CA ARG A 135 14.01 -5.91 -7.09
C ARG A 135 12.63 -5.62 -7.67
N LYS A 136 12.51 -4.69 -8.63
CA LYS A 136 11.23 -4.39 -9.30
C LYS A 136 10.67 -5.61 -10.03
N LEU A 137 11.54 -6.41 -10.65
CA LEU A 137 11.13 -7.64 -11.34
C LEU A 137 10.62 -8.70 -10.36
N GLU A 138 11.24 -8.82 -9.18
CA GLU A 138 10.77 -9.68 -8.10
C GLU A 138 9.41 -9.23 -7.54
N GLU A 139 9.24 -7.93 -7.29
CA GLU A 139 7.95 -7.33 -6.89
C GLU A 139 6.85 -7.70 -7.90
N VAL A 140 7.09 -7.51 -9.20
CA VAL A 140 6.13 -7.87 -10.27
C VAL A 140 5.88 -9.38 -10.35
N ASN A 141 6.93 -10.21 -10.22
CA ASN A 141 6.76 -11.67 -10.18
C ASN A 141 5.88 -12.12 -9.02
N ASN A 142 6.06 -11.53 -7.84
CA ASN A 142 5.23 -11.80 -6.69
C ASN A 142 3.79 -11.39 -6.98
N GLU A 143 3.53 -10.18 -7.47
CA GLU A 143 2.18 -9.74 -7.83
C GLU A 143 1.49 -10.72 -8.79
N VAL A 144 2.16 -11.14 -9.85
CA VAL A 144 1.64 -12.13 -10.81
C VAL A 144 1.34 -13.46 -10.14
N ARG A 145 2.21 -13.93 -9.23
CA ARG A 145 1.99 -15.16 -8.46
C ARG A 145 0.75 -15.06 -7.58
N TRP A 146 0.57 -13.92 -6.90
CA TRP A 146 -0.57 -13.66 -6.02
C TRP A 146 -1.88 -13.52 -6.80
N VAL A 147 -1.87 -12.92 -8.00
CA VAL A 147 -3.05 -12.80 -8.88
C VAL A 147 -3.62 -14.15 -9.32
N ASN A 148 -2.78 -15.18 -9.40
CA ASN A 148 -3.18 -16.56 -9.71
C ASN A 148 -3.76 -17.32 -8.49
N PHE A 149 -3.82 -16.68 -7.32
CA PHE A 149 -4.56 -17.14 -6.13
C PHE A 149 -5.83 -16.29 -5.95
N PRO A 150 -6.98 -16.86 -5.58
CA PRO A 150 -8.27 -16.17 -5.66
C PRO A 150 -8.51 -15.27 -4.44
N VAL A 151 -7.69 -14.25 -4.20
CA VAL A 151 -8.05 -13.14 -3.29
C VAL A 151 -7.28 -11.84 -3.61
N PHE A 152 -8.04 -10.80 -3.93
CA PHE A 152 -7.73 -9.36 -4.04
C PHE A 152 -6.25 -8.92 -3.89
N PHE A 153 -5.59 -8.62 -5.03
CA PHE A 153 -4.78 -7.40 -5.28
C PHE A 153 -4.35 -7.31 -6.76
N SER A 154 -3.67 -6.21 -7.11
CA SER A 154 -3.36 -5.62 -8.43
C SER A 154 -2.66 -6.47 -9.50
N HIS A 155 -2.35 -5.94 -10.68
CA HIS A 155 -3.16 -5.79 -11.91
C HIS A 155 -2.36 -6.39 -13.10
N VAL A 156 -1.51 -7.39 -12.86
CA VAL A 156 -0.51 -7.87 -13.83
C VAL A 156 -0.67 -9.37 -14.08
N THR A 157 -0.61 -9.78 -15.34
CA THR A 157 -0.62 -11.19 -15.77
C THR A 157 0.67 -11.58 -16.46
N HIS A 158 1.00 -12.86 -16.37
CA HIS A 158 2.01 -13.49 -17.20
C HIS A 158 1.40 -13.78 -18.58
N ASP A 159 2.12 -13.49 -19.65
CA ASP A 159 1.75 -14.00 -20.97
C ASP A 159 2.04 -15.50 -21.02
N ILE A 160 1.02 -16.33 -21.16
CA ILE A 160 1.20 -17.68 -21.68
C ILE A 160 1.12 -17.52 -23.21
N ALA A 161 2.28 -17.46 -23.85
CA ALA A 161 2.38 -17.58 -25.30
C ALA A 161 1.97 -18.99 -25.75
#